data_AF-X1E2K5-F1
#
_entry.id   AF-X1E2K5-F1
#
_cell.length_a   1.000
_cell.length_b   1.000
_cell.length_c   1.000
_cell.angle_alpha   90.00
_cell.angle_beta   90.00
_cell.angle_gamma   90.00
#
_symmetry.space_group_name_H-M   'P 1'
#
loop_
_entity.id
_entity.type
_entity.pdbx_description
1 polymer ?
#
loop_
_entity_poly.entity_id
_entity_poly.type
_entity_poly.pdbx_seq_one_letter_code
_entity_poly.pdbx_strand_id
1 'polypeptide(L)'
;MKVLDLCSGLGGFSQAFVDAGHEVMRIENNPLLVNVDKTEIICIFELRDLLEDNLENEYVPFEKDIDVILFSPPCYEFSLAFNAPRAIHSRENPGIPYQPSMDIFQCGLDIIRMLQPKCWILENVRGASPYFSEILGNPRQIN
;
A
#
# COMPACT_ATOMS: atom_id res chain seq x y z
N MET A 1 13.94 0.98 14.22
CA MET A 1 12.90 1.80 13.56
C MET A 1 11.56 1.13 13.80
N LYS A 2 10.49 1.90 13.86
CA LYS A 2 9.11 1.41 13.78
C LYS A 2 8.65 1.48 12.32
N VAL A 3 8.31 0.31 11.77
CA VAL A 3 7.99 0.14 10.35
C VAL A 3 6.57 -0.40 10.21
N LEU A 4 5.77 0.29 9.42
CA LEU A 4 4.44 -0.17 9.03
C LEU A 4 4.47 -0.58 7.56
N ASP A 5 4.12 -1.84 7.28
CA ASP A 5 4.11 -2.41 5.92
C ASP A 5 2.66 -2.64 5.47
N LEU A 6 2.18 -1.77 4.58
CA LEU A 6 0.80 -1.75 4.09
C LEU A 6 0.65 -2.62 2.84
N CYS A 7 -0.37 -3.50 2.83
CA CYS A 7 -0.58 -4.50 1.78
C CYS A 7 0.64 -5.44 1.65
N SER A 8 1.08 -5.95 2.79
CA SER A 8 2.38 -6.60 2.97
C SER A 8 2.53 -7.97 2.28
N GLY A 9 1.44 -8.67 1.97
CA GLY A 9 1.48 -10.02 1.43
C GLY A 9 2.26 -10.97 2.34
N LEU A 10 3.27 -11.65 1.78
CA LEU A 10 4.16 -12.54 2.54
C LEU A 10 5.24 -11.80 3.35
N GLY A 11 5.25 -10.46 3.32
CA GLY A 11 6.17 -9.64 4.12
C GLY A 11 7.57 -9.45 3.54
N GLY A 12 7.77 -9.79 2.26
CA GLY A 12 9.07 -9.68 1.60
C GLY A 12 9.65 -8.26 1.59
N PHE A 13 8.80 -7.24 1.47
CA PHE A 13 9.22 -5.83 1.44
C PHE A 13 9.83 -5.38 2.78
N SER A 14 9.20 -5.78 3.88
CA SER A 14 9.66 -5.47 5.24
C SER A 14 10.67 -6.46 5.82
N GLN A 15 10.97 -7.58 5.16
CA GLN A 15 11.81 -8.64 5.75
C GLN A 15 13.20 -8.16 6.15
N ALA A 16 13.84 -7.31 5.34
CA ALA A 16 15.14 -6.74 5.67
C ALA A 16 15.13 -5.91 6.98
N PHE A 17 13.99 -5.29 7.31
CA PHE A 17 13.84 -4.55 8.57
C PHE A 17 13.69 -5.51 9.76
N VAL A 18 12.96 -6.63 9.58
CA VAL A 18 12.87 -7.70 10.58
C VAL A 18 14.25 -8.28 10.88
N ASP A 19 15.01 -8.62 9.84
CA ASP A 19 16.33 -9.22 9.96
C ASP A 19 17.34 -8.27 10.64
N ALA A 20 17.15 -6.96 10.47
CA ALA A 20 17.93 -5.90 11.14
C ALA A 20 17.48 -5.62 12.59
N GLY A 21 16.49 -6.35 13.12
CA GLY A 21 15.99 -6.20 14.49
C GLY A 21 15.12 -4.96 14.71
N HIS A 22 14.47 -4.45 13.66
CA HIS A 22 13.51 -3.36 13.77
C HIS A 22 12.13 -3.85 14.22
N GLU A 23 11.33 -2.93 14.75
CA GLU A 23 9.93 -3.17 15.07
C GLU A 23 9.12 -3.03 13.79
N VAL A 24 8.44 -4.10 13.39
CA VAL A 24 7.70 -4.18 12.13
C VAL A 24 6.28 -4.63 12.44
N MET A 25 5.31 -3.94 11.88
CA MET A 25 3.91 -4.38 11.80
C MET A 25 3.50 -4.46 10.34
N ARG A 26 2.92 -5.59 9.95
CA ARG A 26 2.45 -5.87 8.59
C ARG A 26 0.93 -5.83 8.57
N ILE A 27 0.36 -5.11 7.62
CA ILE A 27 -1.07 -5.00 7.41
C ILE A 27 -1.43 -5.79 6.17
N GLU A 28 -2.35 -6.74 6.32
CA GLU A 28 -2.75 -7.65 5.26
C GLU A 28 -4.24 -8.00 5.40
N ASN A 29 -4.97 -8.12 4.30
CA ASN A 29 -6.41 -8.43 4.34
C ASN A 29 -6.71 -9.90 4.01
N ASN A 30 -5.74 -10.65 3.49
CA ASN A 30 -5.92 -12.06 3.18
C ASN A 30 -5.78 -12.93 4.44
N PRO A 31 -6.87 -13.53 4.95
CA PRO A 31 -6.83 -14.32 6.19
C PRO A 31 -5.95 -15.57 6.10
N LEU A 32 -5.63 -16.04 4.88
CA LEU A 32 -4.71 -17.15 4.70
C LEU A 32 -3.27 -16.83 5.13
N LEU A 33 -2.96 -15.54 5.30
CA LEU A 33 -1.64 -15.04 5.68
C LEU A 33 -1.51 -14.76 7.18
N VAL A 34 -2.48 -15.18 8.00
CA VAL A 34 -2.46 -14.97 9.47
C VAL A 34 -1.23 -15.54 10.17
N ASN A 35 -0.60 -16.57 9.62
CA ASN A 35 0.60 -17.20 10.19
C ASN A 35 1.92 -16.55 9.70
N VAL A 36 1.85 -15.51 8.86
CA VAL A 36 3.03 -14.71 8.51
C VAL A 36 3.41 -13.88 9.74
N ASP A 37 4.66 -13.98 10.16
CA ASP A 37 5.14 -13.29 11.36
C ASP A 37 4.89 -11.77 11.27
N LYS A 38 4.50 -11.17 12.41
CA LYS A 38 4.22 -9.72 12.55
C LYS A 38 3.04 -9.19 11.72
N THR A 39 2.21 -10.07 11.19
CA THR A 39 1.05 -9.70 10.38
C THR A 39 -0.21 -9.56 11.21
N GLU A 40 -0.84 -8.39 11.11
CA GLU A 40 -2.21 -8.13 11.55
C GLU A 40 -3.15 -8.29 10.35
N ILE A 41 -4.16 -9.15 10.51
CA ILE A 41 -5.19 -9.35 9.49
C ILE A 41 -6.24 -8.26 9.65
N ILE A 42 -6.11 -7.20 8.86
CA ILE A 42 -7.01 -6.05 8.84
C ILE A 42 -7.07 -5.45 7.43
N CYS A 43 -8.27 -5.05 7.02
CA CYS A 43 -8.44 -4.33 5.76
C CYS A 43 -7.82 -2.93 5.86
N ILE A 44 -7.11 -2.47 4.82
CA ILE A 44 -6.49 -1.14 4.82
C ILE A 44 -7.52 0.00 5.02
N PHE A 45 -8.74 -0.17 4.50
CA PHE A 45 -9.84 0.78 4.70
C PHE A 45 -10.29 0.83 6.17
N GLU A 46 -10.38 -0.34 6.80
CA GLU A 46 -10.70 -0.45 8.23
C GLU A 46 -9.60 0.19 9.09
N LEU A 47 -8.33 -0.04 8.75
CA LEU A 47 -7.21 0.64 9.42
C LEU A 47 -7.31 2.16 9.27
N ARG A 48 -7.63 2.67 8.07
CA ARG A 48 -7.81 4.10 7.83
C ARG A 48 -8.92 4.66 8.71
N ASP A 49 -10.08 4.02 8.71
CA ASP A 49 -11.25 4.46 9.48
C ASP A 49 -10.94 4.46 11.00
N LEU A 50 -10.27 3.42 11.50
CA LEU A 50 -9.79 3.38 12.89
C LEU A 50 -8.83 4.53 13.20
N LEU A 51 -7.90 4.86 12.30
CA LEU A 51 -6.99 5.98 12.51
C LEU A 51 -7.72 7.32 12.53
N GLU A 52 -8.72 7.50 11.67
CA GLU A 52 -9.56 8.70 11.61
C GLU A 52 -10.36 8.87 12.91
N ASP A 53 -11.07 7.83 13.34
CA ASP A 53 -11.83 7.82 14.60
C ASP A 53 -10.95 8.15 15.81
N ASN A 54 -9.74 7.59 15.85
CA ASN A 54 -8.78 7.80 16.93
C ASN A 54 -8.25 9.24 16.98
N LEU A 55 -8.04 9.86 15.82
CA LEU A 55 -7.64 11.27 15.74
C LEU A 55 -8.77 12.20 16.20
N GLU A 56 -10.02 11.88 15.89
CA GLU A 56 -11.20 12.66 16.34
C GLU A 56 -11.41 12.57 17.85
N ASN A 57 -11.10 11.42 18.46
CA ASN A 57 -11.36 11.16 19.89
C ASN A 57 -10.17 11.45 20.82
N GLU A 58 -9.10 12.12 20.35
CA GLU A 58 -7.82 12.36 21.07
C GLU A 58 -7.13 11.09 21.62
N TYR A 59 -7.59 9.90 21.22
CA TYR A 59 -7.06 8.61 21.64
C TYR A 59 -6.32 8.01 20.45
N VAL A 60 -4.98 8.07 20.43
CA VAL A 60 -4.20 7.45 19.34
C VAL A 60 -3.59 6.14 19.84
N PRO A 61 -4.20 4.97 19.56
CA PRO A 61 -3.68 3.66 19.99
C PRO A 61 -2.48 3.21 19.15
N PHE A 62 -2.24 3.89 18.03
CA PHE A 62 -1.01 3.76 17.25
C PHE A 62 -0.03 4.85 17.68
N GLU A 63 1.15 4.46 18.15
CA GLU A 63 2.16 5.44 18.52
C GLU A 63 2.48 6.31 17.29
N LYS A 64 2.38 7.64 17.43
CA LYS A 64 2.71 8.66 16.41
C LYS A 64 4.18 8.62 15.93
N ASP A 65 4.92 7.58 16.29
CA ASP A 65 6.36 7.44 16.10
C ASP A 65 6.70 6.41 15.01
N ILE A 66 5.87 6.28 13.97
CA ILE A 66 6.23 5.48 12.79
C ILE A 66 7.39 6.15 12.06
N ASP A 67 8.52 5.45 11.95
CA ASP A 67 9.68 5.96 11.24
C ASP A 67 9.51 5.79 9.73
N VAL A 68 9.03 4.62 9.30
CA VAL A 68 8.96 4.22 7.89
C VAL A 68 7.61 3.58 7.59
N ILE A 69 6.97 4.03 6.51
CA ILE A 69 5.86 3.29 5.89
C ILE A 69 6.33 2.66 4.58
N LEU A 70 6.16 1.35 4.46
CA LEU A 70 6.28 0.62 3.19
C LEU A 70 4.87 0.41 2.67
N PHE A 71 4.64 0.66 1.38
CA PHE A 71 3.32 0.54 0.78
C PHE A 71 3.40 -0.12 -0.59
N SER A 72 2.83 -1.32 -0.71
CA SER A 72 2.78 -2.11 -1.94
C SER A 72 1.34 -2.44 -2.32
N PRO A 73 0.53 -1.46 -2.77
CA PRO A 73 -0.87 -1.71 -3.11
C PRO A 73 -1.00 -2.71 -4.27
N PRO A 74 -2.09 -3.49 -4.34
CA PRO A 74 -2.31 -4.46 -5.41
C PRO A 74 -2.12 -3.84 -6.81
N CYS A 75 -1.35 -4.52 -7.66
CA CYS A 75 -1.01 -4.03 -8.99
C CYS A 75 -1.93 -4.54 -10.11
N TYR A 76 -2.95 -5.33 -9.77
CA TYR A 76 -3.79 -6.06 -10.72
C TYR A 76 -4.41 -5.14 -11.79
N GLU A 77 -4.94 -4.00 -11.35
CA GLU A 77 -5.53 -2.96 -12.20
C GLU A 77 -4.53 -2.32 -13.19
N PHE A 78 -3.25 -2.30 -12.84
CA PHE A 78 -2.21 -1.60 -13.60
C PHE A 78 -1.39 -2.52 -14.50
N SER A 79 -1.48 -3.84 -14.27
CA SER A 79 -0.71 -4.85 -14.99
C SER A 79 -1.06 -4.91 -16.47
N LEU A 80 -0.05 -5.20 -17.30
CA LEU A 80 -0.20 -5.44 -18.74
C LEU A 80 -0.19 -6.94 -19.10
N ALA A 81 -0.21 -7.82 -18.09
CA ALA A 81 -0.30 -9.26 -18.31
C ALA A 81 -1.58 -9.60 -19.09
N PHE A 82 -1.55 -10.65 -19.92
CA PHE A 82 -2.63 -10.94 -20.88
C PHE A 82 -4.03 -11.02 -20.24
N ASN A 83 -4.14 -11.55 -19.03
CA ASN A 83 -5.40 -11.69 -18.30
C ASN A 83 -5.69 -10.55 -17.31
N ALA A 84 -4.85 -9.51 -17.26
CA ALA A 84 -5.11 -8.35 -16.40
C ALA A 84 -6.26 -7.50 -16.98
N PRO A 85 -7.07 -6.83 -16.12
CA PRO A 85 -8.21 -6.03 -16.53
C PRO A 85 -7.87 -5.01 -17.63
N ARG A 86 -6.77 -4.27 -17.45
CA ARG A 86 -6.29 -3.30 -18.42
C ARG A 86 -5.97 -3.92 -19.79
N ALA A 87 -5.33 -5.09 -19.79
CA ALA A 87 -4.97 -5.78 -21.03
C ALA A 87 -6.21 -6.35 -21.73
N ILE A 88 -7.17 -6.88 -20.98
CA ILE A 88 -8.47 -7.34 -21.50
C ILE A 88 -9.22 -6.16 -22.12
N HIS A 89 -9.39 -5.07 -21.37
CA HIS A 89 -10.09 -3.86 -21.83
C HIS A 89 -9.47 -3.28 -23.10
N SER A 90 -8.14 -3.20 -23.17
CA SER A 90 -7.46 -2.67 -24.35
C SER A 90 -7.70 -3.48 -25.62
N ARG A 91 -7.97 -4.79 -25.50
CA ARG A 91 -8.29 -5.67 -26.63
C ARG A 91 -9.77 -5.62 -27.01
N GLU A 92 -10.65 -5.60 -26.01
CA GLU A 92 -12.10 -5.67 -26.21
C GLU A 92 -12.71 -4.30 -26.56
N ASN A 93 -12.11 -3.22 -26.09
CA ASN A 93 -12.60 -1.85 -26.24
C ASN A 93 -11.53 -0.92 -26.84
N PRO A 94 -11.04 -1.20 -28.06
CA PRO A 94 -9.96 -0.42 -28.66
C PRO A 94 -10.36 1.06 -28.79
N GLY A 95 -9.47 1.96 -28.36
CA GLY A 95 -9.69 3.41 -28.40
C GLY A 95 -10.45 3.99 -27.20
N ILE A 96 -10.99 3.16 -26.30
CA ILE A 96 -11.58 3.61 -25.03
C ILE A 96 -10.51 3.50 -23.94
N PRO A 97 -10.12 4.61 -23.28
CA PRO A 97 -9.15 4.56 -22.19
C PRO A 97 -9.60 3.64 -21.03
N TYR A 98 -8.65 2.88 -20.47
CA TYR A 98 -8.89 2.09 -19.26
C TYR A 98 -8.72 2.94 -18.01
N GLN A 99 -9.70 2.89 -17.12
CA GLN A 99 -9.66 3.58 -15.83
C GLN A 99 -9.51 2.55 -14.69
N PRO A 100 -8.32 2.42 -14.08
CA PRO A 100 -8.13 1.55 -12.92
C PRO A 100 -8.81 2.11 -11.68
N SER A 101 -9.20 1.25 -10.74
CA SER A 101 -9.51 1.70 -9.38
C SER A 101 -8.26 2.24 -8.70
N MET A 102 -8.43 3.36 -8.01
CA MET A 102 -7.38 4.05 -7.25
C MET A 102 -7.65 4.01 -5.74
N ASP A 103 -8.67 3.27 -5.29
CA ASP A 103 -9.22 3.40 -3.93
C ASP A 103 -8.20 2.98 -2.86
N ILE A 104 -7.55 1.83 -3.05
CA ILE A 104 -6.52 1.33 -2.11
C ILE A 104 -5.31 2.27 -2.10
N PHE A 105 -4.90 2.75 -3.27
CA PHE A 105 -3.81 3.72 -3.39
C PHE A 105 -4.13 5.00 -2.61
N GLN A 106 -5.34 5.56 -2.80
CA GLN A 106 -5.74 6.78 -2.14
C GLN A 106 -5.88 6.59 -0.62
N CYS A 107 -6.45 5.48 -0.18
CA CYS A 107 -6.54 5.10 1.23
C CYS A 107 -5.15 5.00 1.89
N GLY A 108 -4.18 4.35 1.23
CA GLY A 108 -2.82 4.29 1.75
C GLY A 108 -2.14 5.66 1.83
N LEU A 109 -2.38 6.56 0.87
CA LEU A 109 -1.91 7.94 0.96
C LEU A 109 -2.55 8.69 2.14
N ASP A 110 -3.81 8.44 2.45
CA ASP A 110 -4.49 9.06 3.59
C ASP A 110 -3.90 8.56 4.91
N ILE A 111 -3.60 7.27 5.03
CA ILE A 111 -2.87 6.70 6.18
C ILE A 111 -1.50 7.36 6.33
N ILE A 112 -0.73 7.48 5.24
CA ILE A 112 0.59 8.15 5.26
C ILE A 112 0.46 9.60 5.73
N ARG A 113 -0.59 10.32 5.29
CA ARG A 113 -0.86 11.70 5.71
C ARG A 113 -1.27 11.79 7.17
N MET A 114 -2.07 10.86 7.69
CA MET A 114 -2.49 10.84 9.10
C MET A 114 -1.32 10.52 10.03
N LEU A 115 -0.48 9.56 9.65
CA LEU A 115 0.63 9.08 10.49
C LEU A 115 1.91 9.92 10.38
N GLN A 116 2.08 10.72 9.32
CA GLN A 116 3.25 11.60 9.11
C GLN A 116 4.61 10.91 9.38
N PRO A 117 4.92 9.77 8.74
CA PRO A 117 6.16 9.06 9.00
C PRO A 117 7.38 9.87 8.56
N LYS A 118 8.57 9.57 9.11
CA LYS A 118 9.82 10.24 8.71
C LYS A 118 10.15 9.99 7.24
N CYS A 119 9.84 8.80 6.73
CA CYS A 119 9.85 8.51 5.30
C CYS A 119 8.82 7.43 4.93
N TRP A 120 8.54 7.33 3.63
CA TRP A 120 7.71 6.27 3.08
C TRP A 120 8.22 5.83 1.71
N ILE A 121 7.92 4.58 1.34
CA ILE A 121 8.29 3.98 0.06
C ILE A 121 7.04 3.33 -0.52
N LEU A 122 6.71 3.70 -1.76
CA LEU A 122 5.65 3.09 -2.54
C LEU A 122 6.25 2.22 -3.65
N GLU A 123 5.86 0.96 -3.71
CA GLU A 123 6.24 0.01 -4.76
C GLU A 123 5.05 -0.33 -5.64
N ASN A 124 5.27 -0.41 -6.96
CA ASN A 124 4.30 -0.95 -7.90
C ASN A 124 4.93 -1.31 -9.25
N VAL A 125 4.14 -1.96 -10.11
CA VAL A 125 4.54 -2.25 -11.49
C VAL A 125 4.64 -0.97 -12.33
N ARG A 126 5.51 -0.97 -13.34
CA ARG A 126 5.67 0.16 -14.29
C ARG A 126 4.37 0.63 -14.94
N GLY A 127 3.40 -0.28 -15.10
CA GLY A 127 2.08 0.05 -15.63
C GLY A 127 1.30 1.07 -14.79
N ALA A 128 1.62 1.21 -13.49
CA ALA A 128 0.99 2.16 -12.57
C ALA A 128 1.51 3.60 -12.73
N SER A 129 2.72 3.78 -13.30
CA SER A 129 3.38 5.09 -13.37
C SER A 129 2.51 6.21 -13.95
N PRO A 130 1.76 6.04 -15.06
CA PRO A 130 0.92 7.11 -15.60
C PRO A 130 -0.14 7.60 -14.61
N TYR A 131 -0.68 6.71 -13.76
CA TYR A 131 -1.74 7.03 -12.81
C TYR A 131 -1.16 7.61 -11.52
N PHE A 132 -0.05 7.04 -11.03
CA PHE A 132 0.55 7.47 -9.77
C PHE A 132 1.28 8.80 -9.92
N SER A 133 1.91 9.04 -11.08
CA SER A 133 2.68 10.25 -11.31
C SER A 133 1.86 11.52 -11.45
N GLU A 134 0.56 11.42 -11.76
CA GLU A 134 -0.35 12.56 -11.69
C GLU A 134 -0.52 13.10 -10.26
N ILE A 135 -0.37 12.22 -9.26
CA ILE A 135 -0.62 12.52 -7.84
C ILE A 135 0.70 12.76 -7.09
N LEU A 136 1.71 11.92 -7.32
CA LEU A 136 2.98 11.91 -6.57
C LEU A 136 4.18 12.46 -7.35
N GLY A 137 4.01 12.73 -8.65
CA GLY A 137 5.12 13.05 -9.55
C GLY A 137 5.91 11.81 -10.00
N ASN A 138 7.09 12.03 -10.58
CA ASN A 138 7.87 10.94 -11.17
C ASN A 138 8.46 10.01 -10.10
N PRO A 139 8.51 8.69 -10.35
CA PRO A 139 9.15 7.75 -9.45
C PRO A 139 10.65 8.03 -9.34
N ARG A 140 11.21 7.81 -8.15
CA ARG A 140 12.66 7.99 -7.90
C ARG A 140 13.51 6.86 -8.51
N GLN A 141 12.93 5.68 -8.68
CA GLN A 141 13.59 4.50 -9.22
C GLN A 141 12.59 3.72 -10.09
N ILE A 142 13.08 3.20 -11.23
CA ILE A 142 12.37 2.28 -12.11
C ILE A 142 13.33 1.14 -12.41
N ASN A 143 12.91 -0.10 -12.13
CA ASN A 143 13.67 -1.31 -12.45
C ASN A 143 13.16 -1.97 -13.73
#